data_AF-A0A942CC70-F1
#
_entry.id   AF-A0A942CC70-F1
#
_cell.length_a   1.000
_cell.length_b   1.000
_cell.length_c   1.000
_cell.angle_alpha   90.00
_cell.angle_beta   90.00
_cell.angle_gamma   90.00
#
_symmetry.space_group_name_H-M   'P 1'
#
loop_
_entity.id
_entity.type
_entity.pdbx_description
1 polymer ?
#
loop_
_entity_poly.entity_id
_entity_poly.type
_entity_poly.pdbx_seq_one_letter_code
_entity_poly.pdbx_strand_id
1 'polypeptide(L)'
;MKHIGWVAFLLFGVLVGAETIAMPQPASKQPRLYKPSPAKIATFEDAARIALAGGLRVCKAKVADSGEGKFIVQQGGKTLGEWEAQFSVYSDAKSFEVLEIDLDGNGANEIIVAEFTAQSNGMGVKYYNLFILADPRKNAFQSPVSFQMADYSAYGNFIKEPNSNETFILVTNWESRELAGKEDSYATYLTGRWFRYHNGKLQPAFEKPILARRLLKSFEQLRLNTLEDNVHPYSWLKHPKTEKLKTDPMATGIEVSAQNGVIEKYTRIEKKRAEDDDRVQVIQQIVVKFDSGQTATFRLYPDLDADEEPNANKAQEINQIGFLPAQFLLPESVTIFAVYDKLEGRQVRIVTYKGASEDVQPITMWLVEK
;
A
#
# COMPACT_ATOMS: atom_id res chain seq x y z
N MET A 1 -61.09 -60.22 -25.77
CA MET A 1 -59.68 -60.52 -26.09
C MET A 1 -58.79 -59.66 -25.21
N LYS A 2 -57.88 -60.34 -24.48
CA LYS A 2 -56.58 -59.92 -23.93
C LYS A 2 -56.50 -58.77 -22.90
N HIS A 3 -55.99 -59.20 -21.75
CA HIS A 3 -55.47 -58.49 -20.57
C HIS A 3 -54.37 -57.46 -20.84
N ILE A 4 -54.13 -56.62 -19.82
CA ILE A 4 -52.85 -56.16 -19.20
C ILE A 4 -53.13 -54.72 -18.70
N GLY A 5 -53.11 -54.34 -17.41
CA GLY A 5 -52.31 -54.80 -16.28
C GLY A 5 -51.12 -53.85 -16.09
N TRP A 6 -51.33 -52.68 -15.45
CA TRP A 6 -50.22 -51.81 -15.00
C TRP A 6 -50.39 -51.44 -13.53
N VAL A 7 -49.46 -51.96 -12.75
CA VAL A 7 -49.24 -51.71 -11.32
C VAL A 7 -48.45 -50.41 -11.20
N ALA A 8 -48.98 -49.42 -10.48
CA ALA A 8 -48.23 -48.22 -10.11
C ALA A 8 -47.38 -48.52 -8.87
N PHE A 9 -46.06 -48.60 -9.05
CA PHE A 9 -45.09 -48.77 -7.98
C PHE A 9 -44.63 -47.39 -7.46
N LEU A 10 -44.62 -47.26 -6.14
CA LEU A 10 -44.13 -46.14 -5.34
C LEU A 10 -42.68 -45.76 -5.65
N LEU A 11 -42.39 -44.46 -5.67
CA LEU A 11 -41.06 -43.90 -5.38
C LEU A 11 -41.24 -42.63 -4.54
N PHE A 12 -41.31 -42.82 -3.22
CA PHE A 12 -41.16 -41.76 -2.24
C PHE A 12 -39.66 -41.44 -2.15
N GLY A 13 -39.23 -40.34 -2.78
CA GLY A 13 -37.91 -39.78 -2.59
C GLY A 13 -37.82 -39.09 -1.23
N VAL A 14 -37.05 -39.67 -0.31
CA VAL A 14 -36.65 -39.01 0.93
C VAL A 14 -35.57 -37.98 0.58
N LEU A 15 -35.96 -36.70 0.55
CA LEU A 15 -35.05 -35.57 0.54
C LEU A 15 -34.37 -35.50 1.91
N VAL A 16 -33.17 -36.08 2.01
CA VAL A 16 -32.27 -35.81 3.13
C VAL A 16 -31.77 -34.39 2.95
N GLY A 17 -32.38 -33.46 3.68
CA GLY A 17 -31.87 -32.09 3.80
C GLY A 17 -30.48 -32.15 4.42
N ALA A 18 -29.47 -31.83 3.64
CA ALA A 18 -28.15 -31.52 4.17
C ALA A 18 -28.28 -30.22 4.96
N GLU A 19 -28.46 -30.32 6.27
CA GLU A 19 -28.26 -29.19 7.17
C GLU A 19 -26.80 -28.79 7.05
N THR A 20 -26.54 -27.74 6.28
CA THR A 20 -25.28 -27.01 6.33
C THR A 20 -25.17 -26.46 7.74
N ILE A 21 -24.42 -27.17 8.59
CA ILE A 21 -23.95 -26.67 9.88
C ILE A 21 -23.14 -25.42 9.55
N ALA A 22 -23.76 -24.25 9.65
CA ALA A 22 -23.08 -22.98 9.58
C ALA A 22 -22.09 -22.96 10.73
N MET A 23 -20.81 -23.22 10.43
CA MET A 23 -19.77 -23.11 11.43
C MET A 23 -19.85 -21.67 11.98
N PRO A 24 -19.95 -21.50 13.31
CA PRO A 24 -19.97 -20.17 13.90
C PRO A 24 -18.69 -19.46 13.49
N GLN A 25 -18.81 -18.40 12.68
CA GLN A 25 -17.68 -17.57 12.33
C GLN A 25 -17.14 -16.97 13.65
N PRO A 26 -15.84 -17.13 13.96
CA PRO A 26 -15.27 -16.51 15.14
C PRO A 26 -15.50 -15.00 15.04
N ALA A 27 -16.17 -14.42 16.05
CA ALA A 27 -16.37 -12.99 16.14
C ALA A 27 -15.01 -12.30 15.92
N SER A 28 -14.92 -11.51 14.86
CA SER A 28 -13.71 -10.77 14.50
C SER A 28 -13.22 -10.01 15.73
N LYS A 29 -12.06 -10.43 16.25
CA LYS A 29 -11.43 -9.76 17.39
C LYS A 29 -10.96 -8.40 16.91
N GLN A 30 -11.30 -7.35 17.65
CA GLN A 30 -10.80 -6.01 17.37
C GLN A 30 -9.26 -6.03 17.27
N PRO A 31 -8.69 -5.15 16.42
CA PRO A 31 -7.25 -4.97 16.31
C PRO A 31 -6.62 -4.80 17.71
N ARG A 32 -5.51 -5.49 17.97
CA ARG A 32 -4.77 -5.30 19.23
C ARG A 32 -3.61 -4.36 19.01
N LEU A 33 -3.65 -3.22 19.68
CA LEU A 33 -2.64 -2.17 19.57
C LEU A 33 -1.64 -2.23 20.71
N TYR A 34 -0.36 -2.14 20.38
CA TYR A 34 0.75 -2.18 21.32
C TYR A 34 1.63 -0.95 21.16
N LYS A 35 2.08 -0.39 22.29
CA LYS A 35 2.99 0.76 22.36
C LYS A 35 4.37 0.33 22.87
N PRO A 36 5.44 0.95 22.39
CA PRO A 36 6.79 0.55 22.74
C PRO A 36 7.18 1.01 24.14
N SER A 37 8.10 0.25 24.73
CA SER A 37 8.72 0.52 26.02
C SER A 37 10.24 0.57 25.85
N PRO A 38 10.98 1.41 26.61
CA PRO A 38 12.44 1.43 26.56
C PRO A 38 13.05 0.02 26.68
N ALA A 39 14.09 -0.23 25.89
CA ALA A 39 14.82 -1.49 25.87
C ALA A 39 16.32 -1.24 25.91
N LYS A 40 17.06 -2.26 26.33
CA LYS A 40 18.51 -2.34 26.10
C LYS A 40 18.74 -3.50 25.15
N ILE A 41 19.41 -3.22 24.04
CA ILE A 41 19.84 -4.21 23.05
C ILE A 41 21.33 -3.99 22.88
N ALA A 42 22.12 -5.06 22.98
CA ALA A 42 23.57 -4.96 22.77
C ALA A 42 23.86 -4.33 21.40
N THR A 43 24.89 -3.49 21.30
CA THR A 43 25.32 -2.74 20.10
C THR A 43 24.42 -1.58 19.64
N PHE A 44 23.34 -1.26 20.37
CA PHE A 44 22.48 -0.11 20.07
C PHE A 44 22.53 0.93 21.19
N GLU A 45 22.60 2.21 20.83
CA GLU A 45 22.68 3.32 21.79
C GLU A 45 21.30 3.73 22.34
N ASP A 46 20.25 3.57 21.53
CA ASP A 46 18.86 3.79 21.91
C ASP A 46 17.99 2.68 21.32
N ALA A 47 17.03 2.20 22.10
CA ALA A 47 16.13 1.14 21.68
C ALA A 47 14.81 1.18 22.45
N ALA A 48 13.73 0.83 21.76
CA ALA A 48 12.47 0.51 22.38
C ALA A 48 11.90 -0.77 21.78
N ARG A 49 11.05 -1.45 22.55
CA ARG A 49 10.49 -2.75 22.20
C ARG A 49 9.02 -2.86 22.54
N ILE A 50 8.34 -3.65 21.73
CA ILE A 50 7.00 -4.17 21.97
C ILE A 50 7.12 -5.67 22.17
N ALA A 51 6.55 -6.18 23.26
CA ALA A 51 6.40 -7.60 23.50
C ALA A 51 4.99 -8.06 23.08
N LEU A 52 4.94 -9.09 22.24
CA LEU A 52 3.72 -9.71 21.74
C LEU A 52 3.55 -11.11 22.36
N ALA A 53 2.37 -11.71 22.16
CA ALA A 53 2.12 -13.07 22.59
C ALA A 53 3.10 -14.07 21.97
N GLY A 54 3.38 -15.18 22.67
CA GLY A 54 4.30 -16.21 22.21
C GLY A 54 5.79 -15.83 22.29
N GLY A 55 6.13 -14.84 23.09
CA GLY A 55 7.50 -14.39 23.31
C GLY A 55 8.13 -13.65 22.12
N LEU A 56 7.31 -13.28 21.13
CA LEU A 56 7.72 -12.47 19.99
C LEU A 56 7.92 -11.01 20.44
N ARG A 57 8.92 -10.35 19.88
CA ARG A 57 9.24 -8.94 20.15
C ARG A 57 9.53 -8.22 18.85
N VAL A 58 9.06 -6.99 18.74
CA VAL A 58 9.43 -6.05 17.69
C VAL A 58 10.15 -4.88 18.36
N CYS A 59 11.38 -4.64 17.96
CA CYS A 59 12.22 -3.58 18.50
C CYS A 59 12.54 -2.57 17.41
N LYS A 60 12.61 -1.29 17.78
CA LYS A 60 13.24 -0.24 16.98
C LYS A 60 14.48 0.22 17.72
N ALA A 61 15.63 0.25 17.04
CA ALA A 61 16.90 0.54 17.68
C ALA A 61 17.83 1.34 16.76
N LYS A 62 18.66 2.17 17.37
CA LYS A 62 19.65 3.03 16.68
C LYS A 62 21.05 2.48 16.88
N VAL A 63 21.72 2.15 15.78
CA VAL A 63 23.07 1.60 15.78
C VAL A 63 24.03 2.66 16.32
N ALA A 64 24.89 2.27 17.27
CA ALA A 64 25.92 3.15 17.78
C ALA A 64 26.86 3.59 16.65
N ASP A 65 27.35 4.83 16.70
CA ASP A 65 28.33 5.42 15.77
C ASP A 65 27.82 5.74 14.35
N SER A 66 27.05 4.87 13.69
CA SER A 66 26.48 5.16 12.35
C SER A 66 25.20 5.99 12.42
N GLY A 67 24.46 5.85 13.52
CA GLY A 67 23.15 6.46 13.70
C GLY A 67 22.03 5.86 12.84
N GLU A 68 22.32 4.78 12.10
CA GLU A 68 21.33 4.04 11.31
C GLU A 68 20.28 3.37 12.21
N GLY A 69 19.03 3.38 11.76
CA GLY A 69 17.94 2.73 12.47
C GLY A 69 17.66 1.33 11.95
N LYS A 70 17.34 0.40 12.85
CA LYS A 70 16.85 -0.93 12.51
C LYS A 70 15.57 -1.26 13.26
N PHE A 71 14.64 -1.89 12.54
CA PHE A 71 13.63 -2.74 13.16
C PHE A 71 14.18 -4.15 13.29
N ILE A 72 13.95 -4.78 14.45
CA ILE A 72 14.45 -6.12 14.77
C ILE A 72 13.29 -6.95 15.30
N VAL A 73 13.04 -8.11 14.70
CA VAL A 73 12.06 -9.07 15.18
C VAL A 73 12.76 -10.21 15.89
N GLN A 74 12.36 -10.49 17.13
CA GLN A 74 13.00 -11.51 17.97
C GLN A 74 11.99 -12.47 18.57
N GLN A 75 12.35 -13.75 18.70
CA GLN A 75 11.57 -14.74 19.44
C GLN A 75 12.49 -15.64 20.26
N GLY A 76 12.17 -15.84 21.55
CA GLY A 76 12.98 -16.68 22.43
C GLY A 76 14.44 -16.23 22.55
N GLY A 77 14.72 -14.92 22.40
CA GLY A 77 16.07 -14.35 22.43
C GLY A 77 16.86 -14.45 21.13
N LYS A 78 16.30 -15.06 20.07
CA LYS A 78 16.92 -15.12 18.74
C LYS A 78 16.33 -14.04 17.82
N THR A 79 17.16 -13.38 17.04
CA THR A 79 16.72 -12.51 15.94
C THR A 79 16.20 -13.38 14.79
N LEU A 80 14.97 -13.10 14.37
CA LEU A 80 14.32 -13.75 13.22
C LEU A 80 14.56 -12.98 11.92
N GLY A 81 14.66 -11.65 12.01
CA GLY A 81 14.95 -10.79 10.88
C GLY A 81 14.94 -9.30 11.25
N GLU A 82 15.36 -8.47 10.30
CA GLU A 82 15.55 -7.05 10.47
C GLU A 82 15.32 -6.28 9.16
N TRP A 83 15.02 -4.99 9.27
CA TRP A 83 14.94 -4.06 8.15
C TRP A 83 15.23 -2.63 8.63
N GLU A 84 15.42 -1.70 7.70
CA GLU A 84 15.72 -0.30 8.02
C GLU A 84 14.57 0.36 8.81
N ALA A 85 14.94 1.16 9.80
CA ALA A 85 14.07 2.08 10.51
C ALA A 85 14.57 3.52 10.32
N GLN A 86 13.66 4.48 10.38
CA GLN A 86 14.03 5.88 10.27
C GLN A 86 14.27 6.48 11.65
N PHE A 87 15.38 7.19 11.81
CA PHE A 87 15.60 8.09 12.94
C PHE A 87 15.70 9.51 12.42
N SER A 88 14.92 10.41 13.01
CA SER A 88 14.84 11.81 12.61
C SER A 88 14.46 12.67 13.80
N VAL A 89 14.37 13.99 13.61
CA VAL A 89 13.84 14.91 14.62
C VAL A 89 12.39 14.59 15.04
N TYR A 90 11.66 13.83 14.22
CA TYR A 90 10.29 13.39 14.49
C TYR A 90 10.19 11.91 14.89
N SER A 91 11.27 11.13 14.72
CA SER A 91 11.24 9.68 14.87
C SER A 91 12.38 9.19 15.74
N ASP A 92 12.07 8.89 17.00
CA ASP A 92 12.97 8.26 17.97
C ASP A 92 12.71 6.74 18.07
N ALA A 93 13.39 6.07 19.01
CA ALA A 93 13.20 4.63 19.21
C ALA A 93 11.77 4.26 19.65
N LYS A 94 10.99 5.18 20.21
CA LYS A 94 9.59 4.96 20.65
C LYS A 94 8.56 5.42 19.62
N SER A 95 8.99 6.01 18.50
CA SER A 95 8.12 6.58 17.48
C SER A 95 7.56 5.52 16.54
N PHE A 96 7.01 4.45 17.11
CA PHE A 96 6.31 3.40 16.38
C PHE A 96 5.25 2.74 17.25
N GLU A 97 4.35 2.00 16.62
CA GLU A 97 3.42 1.10 17.29
C GLU A 97 3.29 -0.21 16.51
N VAL A 98 2.71 -1.22 17.16
CA VAL A 98 2.45 -2.51 16.52
C VAL A 98 0.98 -2.87 16.66
N LEU A 99 0.39 -3.33 15.56
CA LEU A 99 -0.98 -3.83 15.49
C LEU A 99 -0.97 -5.32 15.15
N GLU A 100 -1.73 -6.12 15.88
CA GLU A 100 -2.07 -7.49 15.47
C GLU A 100 -3.52 -7.55 14.97
N ILE A 101 -3.71 -7.94 13.72
CA ILE A 101 -5.03 -8.01 13.06
C ILE A 101 -5.02 -9.04 11.92
N ASP A 102 -6.13 -9.74 11.74
CA ASP A 102 -6.37 -10.64 10.60
C ASP A 102 -6.79 -9.81 9.36
N LEU A 103 -5.85 -9.63 8.43
CA LEU A 103 -6.03 -8.83 7.22
C LEU A 103 -6.68 -9.62 6.09
N ASP A 104 -6.30 -10.87 5.91
CA ASP A 104 -6.74 -11.70 4.77
C ASP A 104 -7.90 -12.65 5.09
N GLY A 105 -8.36 -12.66 6.35
CA GLY A 105 -9.48 -13.46 6.80
C GLY A 105 -9.17 -14.93 7.07
N ASN A 106 -7.88 -15.31 7.15
CA ASN A 106 -7.46 -16.68 7.37
C ASN A 106 -7.48 -17.10 8.86
N GLY A 107 -7.81 -16.18 9.78
CA GLY A 107 -7.87 -16.41 11.23
C GLY A 107 -6.51 -16.36 11.94
N ALA A 108 -5.41 -16.14 11.22
CA ALA A 108 -4.14 -15.71 11.77
C ALA A 108 -4.04 -14.18 11.71
N ASN A 109 -3.35 -13.59 12.68
CA ASN A 109 -3.12 -12.15 12.67
C ASN A 109 -1.81 -11.86 11.94
N GLU A 110 -1.84 -10.92 11.00
CA GLU A 110 -0.66 -10.20 10.56
C GLU A 110 -0.17 -9.25 11.65
N ILE A 111 1.13 -8.95 11.58
CA ILE A 111 1.77 -7.98 12.44
C ILE A 111 2.07 -6.75 11.59
N ILE A 112 1.53 -5.61 12.00
CA ILE A 112 1.73 -4.35 11.31
C ILE A 112 2.55 -3.45 12.21
N VAL A 113 3.69 -3.01 11.74
CA VAL A 113 4.52 -2.00 12.40
C VAL A 113 4.23 -0.65 11.74
N ALA A 114 3.76 0.31 12.52
CA ALA A 114 3.52 1.67 12.06
C ALA A 114 4.56 2.61 12.67
N GLU A 115 5.47 3.10 11.85
CA GLU A 115 6.54 4.02 12.23
C GLU A 115 6.14 5.44 11.88
N PHE A 116 6.15 6.34 12.86
CA PHE A 116 5.97 7.76 12.60
C PHE A 116 7.29 8.34 12.08
N THR A 117 7.28 8.98 10.91
CA THR A 117 8.51 9.37 10.21
C THR A 117 8.69 10.88 10.08
N ALA A 118 7.60 11.60 9.85
CA ALA A 118 7.64 13.03 9.61
C ALA A 118 6.28 13.69 9.90
N GLN A 119 6.32 15.01 10.05
CA GLN A 119 5.13 15.85 10.07
C GLN A 119 5.32 17.06 9.15
N SER A 120 4.31 17.40 8.35
CA SER A 120 4.36 18.62 7.53
C SER A 120 4.21 19.86 8.41
N ASN A 121 5.01 20.87 8.07
CA ASN A 121 4.82 22.21 8.60
C ASN A 121 3.58 22.84 7.95
N GLY A 122 2.79 23.60 8.71
CA GLY A 122 1.57 24.25 8.25
C GLY A 122 0.33 23.35 8.35
N MET A 123 0.22 22.32 7.51
CA MET A 123 -0.98 21.48 7.45
C MET A 123 -1.08 20.42 8.57
N GLY A 124 0.00 20.21 9.33
CA GLY A 124 0.07 19.24 10.42
C GLY A 124 -0.20 17.80 9.97
N VAL A 125 0.14 17.46 8.72
CA VAL A 125 -0.01 16.10 8.19
C VAL A 125 1.04 15.22 8.82
N LYS A 126 0.63 14.07 9.38
CA LYS A 126 1.57 13.09 9.94
C LYS A 126 1.85 12.01 8.91
N TYR A 127 3.11 11.66 8.69
CA TYR A 127 3.50 10.61 7.75
C TYR A 127 4.02 9.40 8.50
N TYR A 128 3.69 8.22 7.97
CA TYR A 128 4.05 6.95 8.56
C TYR A 128 4.59 5.99 7.51
N ASN A 129 5.65 5.25 7.84
CA ASN A 129 6.00 4.01 7.16
C ASN A 129 5.20 2.87 7.81
N LEU A 130 4.52 2.07 7.01
CA LEU A 130 3.89 0.82 7.45
C LEU A 130 4.68 -0.37 6.94
N PHE A 131 4.79 -1.38 7.79
CA PHE A 131 5.44 -2.66 7.49
C PHE A 131 4.48 -3.78 7.90
N ILE A 132 4.02 -4.59 6.94
CA ILE A 132 3.14 -5.74 7.20
C ILE A 132 3.95 -7.03 7.12
N LEU A 133 3.94 -7.79 8.21
CA LEU A 133 4.57 -9.10 8.33
C LEU A 133 3.51 -10.19 8.44
N ALA A 134 3.70 -11.28 7.70
CA ALA A 134 3.09 -12.55 8.04
C ALA A 134 3.59 -12.99 9.43
N ASP A 135 2.74 -13.64 10.23
CA ASP A 135 3.07 -14.01 11.61
C ASP A 135 4.33 -14.89 11.67
N PRO A 136 5.48 -14.39 12.17
CA PRO A 136 6.73 -15.14 12.23
C PRO A 136 6.71 -16.24 13.30
N ARG A 137 5.66 -16.31 14.14
CA ARG A 137 5.44 -17.43 15.07
C ARG A 137 4.96 -18.69 14.35
N LYS A 138 4.36 -18.53 13.16
CA LYS A 138 3.78 -19.62 12.36
C LYS A 138 4.51 -19.83 11.05
N ASN A 139 5.20 -18.81 10.55
CA ASN A 139 5.85 -18.81 9.25
C ASN A 139 7.33 -18.46 9.39
N ALA A 140 8.14 -18.85 8.41
CA ALA A 140 9.50 -18.33 8.29
C ALA A 140 9.46 -16.80 8.12
N PHE A 141 10.45 -16.11 8.69
CA PHE A 141 10.54 -14.66 8.54
C PHE A 141 10.68 -14.30 7.06
N GLN A 142 9.91 -13.31 6.63
CA GLN A 142 9.98 -12.70 5.31
C GLN A 142 10.08 -11.19 5.49
N SER A 143 10.76 -10.52 4.57
CA SER A 143 10.80 -9.06 4.55
C SER A 143 9.39 -8.50 4.51
N PRO A 144 9.09 -7.45 5.29
CA PRO A 144 7.76 -6.87 5.33
C PRO A 144 7.37 -6.27 3.98
N VAL A 145 6.06 -6.27 3.70
CA VAL A 145 5.52 -5.34 2.70
C VAL A 145 5.57 -3.94 3.29
N SER A 146 6.25 -3.02 2.62
CA SER A 146 6.42 -1.65 3.07
C SER A 146 5.75 -0.63 2.15
N PHE A 147 5.14 0.39 2.75
CA PHE A 147 4.53 1.52 2.05
C PHE A 147 4.34 2.68 3.03
N GLN A 148 4.13 3.88 2.50
CA GLN A 148 3.82 5.06 3.31
C GLN A 148 2.34 5.41 3.27
N MET A 149 1.86 6.09 4.31
CA MET A 149 0.59 6.81 4.27
C MET A 149 0.62 8.06 5.16
N ALA A 150 -0.30 8.96 4.89
CA ALA A 150 -0.54 10.17 5.66
C ALA A 150 -1.71 9.99 6.63
N ASP A 151 -1.63 10.63 7.79
CA ASP A 151 -2.64 10.67 8.85
C ASP A 151 -3.16 9.26 9.23
N TYR A 152 -2.23 8.39 9.66
CA TYR A 152 -2.53 7.01 10.03
C TYR A 152 -3.20 6.87 11.41
N SER A 153 -4.13 5.91 11.52
CA SER A 153 -4.51 5.27 12.78
C SER A 153 -4.95 3.81 12.61
N ALA A 154 -4.84 3.03 13.69
CA ALA A 154 -5.19 1.62 13.72
C ALA A 154 -6.67 1.31 13.36
N TYR A 155 -7.62 2.18 13.70
CA TYR A 155 -9.05 1.93 13.40
C TYR A 155 -9.60 2.83 12.28
N GLY A 156 -8.80 3.77 11.78
CA GLY A 156 -9.14 4.59 10.63
C GLY A 156 -8.53 4.12 9.32
N ASN A 157 -7.50 3.27 9.33
CA ASN A 157 -6.90 2.73 8.10
C ASN A 157 -7.16 1.24 7.90
N PHE A 158 -7.51 0.49 8.95
CA PHE A 158 -7.85 -0.93 8.85
C PHE A 158 -9.33 -1.16 9.11
N ILE A 159 -10.09 -1.35 8.02
CA ILE A 159 -11.55 -1.34 8.05
C ILE A 159 -12.10 -2.74 7.79
N LYS A 160 -12.70 -3.33 8.82
CA LYS A 160 -13.48 -4.57 8.69
C LYS A 160 -14.90 -4.21 8.24
N GLU A 161 -15.31 -4.72 7.09
CA GLU A 161 -16.71 -4.58 6.66
C GLU A 161 -17.59 -5.70 7.23
N PRO A 162 -18.87 -5.43 7.55
CA PRO A 162 -19.74 -6.41 8.22
C PRO A 162 -19.87 -7.76 7.51
N ASN A 163 -19.76 -7.78 6.17
CA ASN A 163 -19.95 -8.97 5.33
C ASN A 163 -18.63 -9.47 4.72
N SER A 164 -17.49 -8.97 5.17
CA SER A 164 -16.18 -9.38 4.67
C SER A 164 -15.42 -10.15 5.74
N ASN A 165 -14.83 -11.26 5.33
CA ASN A 165 -13.85 -11.97 6.16
C ASN A 165 -12.48 -11.30 6.12
N GLU A 166 -12.25 -10.37 5.20
CA GLU A 166 -11.00 -9.63 5.04
C GLU A 166 -11.08 -8.26 5.74
N THR A 167 -9.93 -7.70 6.08
CA THR A 167 -9.82 -6.31 6.53
C THR A 167 -9.23 -5.47 5.41
N PHE A 168 -9.95 -4.42 5.01
CA PHE A 168 -9.46 -3.49 4.01
C PHE A 168 -8.45 -2.51 4.59
N ILE A 169 -7.45 -2.17 3.80
CA ILE A 169 -6.44 -1.17 4.10
C ILE A 169 -6.76 0.09 3.31
N LEU A 170 -7.03 1.19 4.00
CA LEU A 170 -7.24 2.51 3.40
C LEU A 170 -5.91 3.26 3.38
N VAL A 171 -5.21 3.25 2.25
CA VAL A 171 -3.96 4.01 2.08
C VAL A 171 -4.32 5.45 1.75
N THR A 172 -3.88 6.37 2.61
CA THR A 172 -4.22 7.79 2.54
C THR A 172 -3.03 8.65 2.15
N ASN A 173 -3.25 9.59 1.22
CA ASN A 173 -2.23 10.55 0.76
C ASN A 173 -2.83 11.96 0.67
N TRP A 174 -1.97 12.98 0.74
CA TRP A 174 -2.36 14.36 0.42
C TRP A 174 -1.86 14.71 -0.97
N GLU A 175 -2.78 15.08 -1.86
CA GLU A 175 -2.50 15.30 -3.27
C GLU A 175 -3.11 16.62 -3.72
N SER A 176 -2.34 17.46 -4.42
CA SER A 176 -2.83 18.68 -5.03
C SER A 176 -3.12 18.43 -6.50
N ARG A 177 -4.38 18.58 -6.90
CA ARG A 177 -4.87 18.20 -8.23
C ARG A 177 -6.13 18.95 -8.62
N GLU A 178 -6.43 18.96 -9.92
CA GLU A 178 -7.75 19.26 -10.44
C GLU A 178 -8.62 18.00 -10.42
N LEU A 179 -9.92 18.15 -10.13
CA LEU A 179 -10.87 17.06 -10.30
C LEU A 179 -11.62 17.28 -11.63
N ALA A 180 -11.68 16.23 -12.45
CA ALA A 180 -12.31 16.29 -13.77
C ALA A 180 -13.71 16.91 -13.70
N GLY A 181 -13.98 17.85 -14.60
CA GLY A 181 -15.30 18.50 -14.74
C GLY A 181 -15.54 19.72 -13.83
N LYS A 182 -14.51 20.28 -13.19
CA LYS A 182 -14.60 21.55 -12.46
C LYS A 182 -13.46 22.49 -12.92
N GLU A 183 -13.76 23.48 -13.75
CA GLU A 183 -12.82 24.57 -14.08
C GLU A 183 -12.42 25.31 -12.78
N ASP A 184 -11.16 25.76 -12.67
CA ASP A 184 -10.56 26.37 -11.46
C ASP A 184 -10.61 25.50 -10.18
N SER A 185 -10.45 24.18 -10.33
CA SER A 185 -10.58 23.22 -9.21
C SER A 185 -9.28 22.72 -8.60
N TYR A 186 -8.12 23.26 -9.02
CA TYR A 186 -6.84 22.88 -8.42
C TYR A 186 -6.90 23.13 -6.92
N ALA A 187 -6.82 22.03 -6.16
CA ALA A 187 -6.93 22.07 -4.72
C ALA A 187 -6.20 20.88 -4.11
N THR A 188 -5.94 20.99 -2.81
CA THR A 188 -5.37 19.92 -2.02
C THR A 188 -6.50 19.01 -1.50
N TYR A 189 -6.33 17.70 -1.67
CA TYR A 189 -7.27 16.68 -1.25
C TYR A 189 -6.57 15.67 -0.34
N LEU A 190 -7.24 15.24 0.71
CA LEU A 190 -6.95 13.96 1.35
C LEU A 190 -7.60 12.87 0.50
N THR A 191 -6.79 11.97 -0.04
CA THR A 191 -7.23 10.84 -0.85
C THR A 191 -7.15 9.57 0.00
N GLY A 192 -8.03 8.62 -0.28
CA GLY A 192 -8.01 7.29 0.29
C GLY A 192 -8.23 6.25 -0.79
N ARG A 193 -7.27 5.36 -0.98
CA ARG A 193 -7.33 4.24 -1.93
C ARG A 193 -7.30 2.92 -1.18
N TRP A 194 -8.14 2.00 -1.60
CA TRP A 194 -8.40 0.75 -0.89
C TRP A 194 -7.51 -0.38 -1.39
N PHE A 195 -6.97 -1.14 -0.46
CA PHE A 195 -6.20 -2.35 -0.70
C PHE A 195 -6.70 -3.48 0.18
N ARG A 196 -6.46 -4.71 -0.28
CA ARG A 196 -6.47 -5.92 0.53
C ARG A 196 -5.03 -6.34 0.77
N TYR A 197 -4.81 -7.12 1.81
CA TYR A 197 -3.57 -7.87 1.96
C TYR A 197 -3.88 -9.35 1.71
N HIS A 198 -3.08 -10.00 0.87
CA HIS A 198 -3.22 -11.42 0.59
C HIS A 198 -1.86 -12.00 0.19
N ASN A 199 -1.48 -13.14 0.77
CA ASN A 199 -0.23 -13.84 0.48
C ASN A 199 1.03 -12.95 0.49
N GLY A 200 1.16 -12.07 1.49
CA GLY A 200 2.35 -11.22 1.56
C GLY A 200 2.35 -10.05 0.57
N LYS A 201 1.20 -9.66 0.00
CA LYS A 201 1.08 -8.58 -0.99
C LYS A 201 -0.13 -7.70 -0.76
N LEU A 202 0.00 -6.45 -1.17
CA LEU A 202 -1.12 -5.54 -1.33
C LEU A 202 -1.81 -5.80 -2.67
N GLN A 203 -3.13 -5.86 -2.64
CA GLN A 203 -3.96 -5.96 -3.84
C GLN A 203 -4.93 -4.79 -3.87
N PRO A 204 -4.93 -3.95 -4.92
CA PRO A 204 -5.93 -2.89 -5.05
C PRO A 204 -7.35 -3.46 -4.99
N ALA A 205 -8.24 -2.82 -4.23
CA ALA A 205 -9.64 -3.19 -4.15
C ALA A 205 -10.46 -2.38 -5.17
N PHE A 206 -10.41 -2.79 -6.44
CA PHE A 206 -11.02 -2.06 -7.56
C PHE A 206 -12.54 -1.88 -7.45
N GLU A 207 -13.22 -2.70 -6.65
CA GLU A 207 -14.66 -2.56 -6.41
C GLU A 207 -14.99 -1.42 -5.44
N LYS A 208 -14.00 -0.86 -4.75
CA LYS A 208 -14.17 0.27 -3.83
C LYS A 208 -13.94 1.59 -4.56
N PRO A 209 -14.73 2.64 -4.26
CA PRO A 209 -14.45 3.96 -4.79
C PRO A 209 -13.18 4.54 -4.16
N ILE A 210 -12.46 5.34 -4.94
CA ILE A 210 -11.44 6.25 -4.42
C ILE A 210 -12.17 7.33 -3.64
N LEU A 211 -11.70 7.62 -2.43
CA LEU A 211 -12.25 8.68 -1.58
C LEU A 211 -11.40 9.92 -1.73
N ALA A 212 -12.01 11.08 -1.97
CA ALA A 212 -11.29 12.35 -2.10
C ALA A 212 -12.00 13.46 -1.31
N ARG A 213 -11.31 14.04 -0.32
CA ARG A 213 -11.83 15.09 0.54
C ARG A 213 -11.01 16.36 0.39
N ARG A 214 -11.61 17.39 -0.23
CA ARG A 214 -10.97 18.71 -0.41
C ARG A 214 -10.64 19.37 0.93
N LEU A 215 -9.44 19.93 1.03
CA LEU A 215 -8.99 20.76 2.14
C LEU A 215 -9.69 22.13 2.09
N LEU A 216 -10.84 22.21 2.73
CA LEU A 216 -11.53 23.47 3.02
C LEU A 216 -11.36 23.81 4.50
N LYS A 217 -11.51 25.08 4.89
CA LYS A 217 -11.46 25.52 6.29
C LYS A 217 -12.34 24.68 7.23
N SER A 218 -13.52 24.27 6.75
CA SER A 218 -14.41 23.37 7.53
C SER A 218 -13.82 21.97 7.77
N PHE A 219 -13.02 21.45 6.85
CA PHE A 219 -12.35 20.16 7.01
C PHE A 219 -11.10 20.30 7.89
N GLU A 220 -10.35 21.39 7.75
CA GLU A 220 -9.26 21.73 8.65
C GLU A 220 -9.72 21.78 10.10
N GLN A 221 -10.82 22.49 10.39
CA GLN A 221 -11.39 22.54 11.73
C GLN A 221 -11.83 21.16 12.24
N LEU A 222 -12.41 20.34 11.37
CA LEU A 222 -12.76 18.95 11.71
C LEU A 222 -11.52 18.17 12.14
N ARG A 223 -10.43 18.24 11.37
CA ARG A 223 -9.16 17.55 11.70
C ARG A 223 -8.62 18.01 13.06
N LEU A 224 -8.59 19.32 13.30
CA LEU A 224 -8.11 19.90 14.56
C LEU A 224 -8.95 19.45 15.76
N ASN A 225 -10.26 19.30 15.60
CA ASN A 225 -11.17 18.88 16.67
C ASN A 225 -11.13 17.38 16.96
N THR A 226 -10.56 16.56 16.07
CA THR A 226 -10.55 15.10 16.20
C THR A 226 -9.14 14.52 16.21
N LEU A 227 -8.09 15.30 16.54
CA LEU A 227 -6.71 14.83 16.47
C LEU A 227 -6.46 13.57 17.31
N GLU A 228 -7.16 13.44 18.44
CA GLU A 228 -7.02 12.32 19.39
C GLU A 228 -7.92 11.11 19.06
N ASP A 229 -8.82 11.23 18.08
CA ASP A 229 -9.74 10.14 17.73
C ASP A 229 -8.99 9.01 16.99
N ASN A 230 -9.17 7.77 17.40
CA ASN A 230 -8.44 6.65 16.77
C ASN A 230 -9.12 6.08 15.51
N VAL A 231 -10.15 6.76 14.98
CA VAL A 231 -10.97 6.33 13.83
C VAL A 231 -10.77 7.20 12.58
N HIS A 232 -9.98 8.27 12.66
CA HIS A 232 -9.52 9.00 11.48
C HIS A 232 -8.36 8.25 10.81
N PRO A 233 -8.17 8.30 9.49
CA PRO A 233 -8.78 9.23 8.55
C PRO A 233 -10.11 8.73 7.96
N TYR A 234 -10.52 7.47 8.19
CA TYR A 234 -11.75 6.96 7.58
C TYR A 234 -13.00 7.72 8.01
N SER A 235 -13.11 8.16 9.27
CA SER A 235 -14.23 9.01 9.72
C SER A 235 -14.34 10.30 8.92
N TRP A 236 -13.20 10.94 8.59
CA TRP A 236 -13.15 12.13 7.73
C TRP A 236 -13.55 11.83 6.29
N LEU A 237 -13.10 10.68 5.76
CA LEU A 237 -13.38 10.26 4.39
C LEU A 237 -14.79 9.68 4.22
N LYS A 238 -15.47 9.26 5.30
CA LYS A 238 -16.89 8.88 5.29
C LYS A 238 -17.83 10.10 5.31
N HIS A 239 -17.30 11.30 5.54
CA HIS A 239 -18.09 12.52 5.60
C HIS A 239 -18.91 12.76 4.30
N PRO A 240 -20.15 13.28 4.36
CA PRO A 240 -21.00 13.48 3.17
C PRO A 240 -20.41 14.38 2.07
N LYS A 241 -19.45 15.22 2.43
CA LYS A 241 -18.72 16.11 1.51
C LYS A 241 -17.45 15.46 0.92
N THR A 242 -17.23 14.17 1.12
CA THR A 242 -16.18 13.41 0.43
C THR A 242 -16.69 12.98 -0.94
N GLU A 243 -15.89 13.21 -1.97
CA GLU A 243 -16.16 12.75 -3.31
C GLU A 243 -15.79 11.26 -3.42
N LYS A 244 -16.68 10.46 -4.02
CA LYS A 244 -16.47 9.04 -4.28
C LYS A 244 -16.25 8.85 -5.77
N LEU A 245 -15.03 8.55 -6.15
CA LEU A 245 -14.58 8.49 -7.52
C LEU A 245 -14.46 7.03 -7.95
N LYS A 246 -14.99 6.70 -9.13
CA LYS A 246 -14.88 5.33 -9.69
C LYS A 246 -13.53 5.08 -10.37
N THR A 247 -12.94 6.12 -10.92
CA THR A 247 -11.65 6.12 -11.61
C THR A 247 -10.78 7.21 -11.03
N ASP A 248 -9.47 7.07 -11.13
CA ASP A 248 -8.56 8.13 -10.69
C ASP A 248 -8.68 9.33 -11.66
N PRO A 249 -8.94 10.55 -11.21
CA PRO A 249 -9.04 11.72 -12.09
C PRO A 249 -7.75 11.97 -12.88
N MET A 250 -6.60 11.55 -12.36
CA MET A 250 -5.34 11.66 -13.13
C MET A 250 -5.25 10.64 -14.27
N ALA A 251 -6.12 9.62 -14.28
CA ALA A 251 -6.29 8.72 -15.42
C ALA A 251 -7.07 9.35 -16.59
N THR A 252 -7.68 10.53 -16.41
CA THR A 252 -8.56 11.15 -17.41
C THR A 252 -7.88 12.29 -18.19
N GLY A 253 -6.55 12.34 -18.21
CA GLY A 253 -5.80 13.31 -19.00
C GLY A 253 -6.01 13.14 -20.50
N ILE A 254 -5.68 14.18 -21.27
CA ILE A 254 -5.68 14.07 -22.75
C ILE A 254 -4.49 13.20 -23.15
N GLU A 255 -4.77 11.99 -23.64
CA GLU A 255 -3.76 11.09 -24.17
C GLU A 255 -3.12 11.70 -25.43
N VAL A 256 -1.80 11.87 -25.42
CA VAL A 256 -1.00 12.32 -26.57
C VAL A 256 -0.50 11.11 -27.37
N SER A 257 -0.12 10.04 -26.67
CA SER A 257 0.25 8.77 -27.29
C SER A 257 -0.02 7.60 -26.36
N ALA A 258 -0.23 6.42 -26.94
CA ALA A 258 -0.41 5.18 -26.19
C ALA A 258 0.21 4.00 -26.96
N GLN A 259 0.95 3.13 -26.26
CA GLN A 259 1.53 1.92 -26.83
C GLN A 259 1.36 0.73 -25.88
N ASN A 260 0.95 -0.40 -26.41
CA ASN A 260 0.84 -1.66 -25.66
C ASN A 260 2.12 -2.47 -25.82
N GLY A 261 2.47 -3.24 -24.79
CA GLY A 261 3.63 -4.11 -24.81
C GLY A 261 3.73 -5.01 -23.59
N VAL A 262 4.89 -5.63 -23.44
CA VAL A 262 5.22 -6.54 -22.34
C VAL A 262 6.50 -6.08 -21.67
N ILE A 263 6.52 -6.10 -20.34
CA ILE A 263 7.77 -5.92 -19.58
C ILE A 263 8.65 -7.16 -19.84
N GLU A 264 9.76 -7.00 -20.55
CA GLU A 264 10.70 -8.08 -20.83
C GLU A 264 11.72 -8.26 -19.71
N LYS A 265 12.12 -7.15 -19.07
CA LYS A 265 13.19 -7.14 -18.08
C LYS A 265 12.96 -6.08 -17.02
N TYR A 266 13.22 -6.42 -15.77
CA TYR A 266 13.41 -5.46 -14.68
C TYR A 266 14.87 -5.51 -14.19
N THR A 267 15.43 -4.35 -13.87
CA THR A 267 16.78 -4.23 -13.30
C THR A 267 16.79 -3.21 -12.18
N ARG A 268 17.41 -3.58 -11.06
CA ARG A 268 17.76 -2.69 -9.97
C ARG A 268 19.26 -2.42 -10.04
N ILE A 269 19.64 -1.16 -10.24
CA ILE A 269 21.02 -0.72 -10.36
C ILE A 269 21.35 0.12 -9.13
N GLU A 270 22.42 -0.24 -8.44
CA GLU A 270 22.95 0.52 -7.30
C GLU A 270 24.14 1.34 -7.78
N LYS A 271 24.05 2.66 -7.66
CA LYS A 271 25.06 3.61 -8.12
C LYS A 271 25.44 4.54 -6.97
N LYS A 272 26.73 4.79 -6.75
CA LYS A 272 27.14 5.87 -5.84
C LYS A 272 26.75 7.23 -6.43
N ARG A 273 26.18 8.12 -5.62
CA ARG A 273 25.72 9.44 -6.08
C ARG A 273 26.86 10.32 -6.58
N ALA A 274 28.03 10.23 -5.94
CA ALA A 274 29.29 10.87 -6.36
C ALA A 274 30.49 10.04 -5.84
N GLU A 275 31.71 10.33 -6.30
CA GLU A 275 32.92 9.64 -5.81
C GLU A 275 33.11 9.81 -4.29
N ASP A 276 32.72 10.96 -3.75
CA ASP A 276 32.84 11.32 -2.33
C ASP A 276 31.52 11.18 -1.53
N ASP A 277 30.47 10.63 -2.14
CA ASP A 277 29.18 10.41 -1.46
C ASP A 277 28.95 8.92 -1.21
N ASP A 278 28.93 8.54 0.06
CA ASP A 278 28.65 7.16 0.49
C ASP A 278 27.19 6.75 0.29
N ARG A 279 26.30 7.68 -0.09
CA ARG A 279 24.91 7.36 -0.41
C ARG A 279 24.80 6.58 -1.72
N VAL A 280 24.23 5.39 -1.61
CA VAL A 280 23.87 4.54 -2.74
C VAL A 280 22.51 4.97 -3.27
N GLN A 281 22.48 5.40 -4.54
CA GLN A 281 21.27 5.61 -5.30
C GLN A 281 20.81 4.28 -5.92
N VAL A 282 19.54 3.94 -5.72
CA VAL A 282 18.92 2.75 -6.32
C VAL A 282 18.09 3.19 -7.51
N ILE A 283 18.54 2.88 -8.72
CA ILE A 283 17.80 3.14 -9.96
C ILE A 283 17.04 1.88 -10.34
N GLN A 284 15.71 1.99 -10.42
CA GLN A 284 14.84 0.92 -10.88
C GLN A 284 14.50 1.14 -12.36
N GLN A 285 14.75 0.14 -13.21
CA GLN A 285 14.49 0.21 -14.64
C GLN A 285 13.70 -0.97 -15.13
N ILE A 286 12.86 -0.74 -16.13
CA ILE A 286 12.17 -1.76 -16.89
C ILE A 286 12.47 -1.61 -18.38
N VAL A 287 12.54 -2.72 -19.10
CA VAL A 287 12.55 -2.75 -20.56
C VAL A 287 11.21 -3.29 -21.01
N VAL A 288 10.51 -2.50 -21.83
CA VAL A 288 9.23 -2.87 -22.44
C VAL A 288 9.44 -3.16 -23.90
N LYS A 289 8.95 -4.31 -24.37
CA LYS A 289 8.82 -4.62 -25.79
C LYS A 289 7.40 -4.34 -26.22
N PHE A 290 7.24 -3.36 -27.09
CA PHE A 290 5.94 -2.98 -27.63
C PHE A 290 5.48 -3.97 -28.70
N ASP A 291 4.17 -3.98 -28.94
CA ASP A 291 3.54 -4.82 -29.98
C ASP A 291 4.06 -4.49 -31.39
N SER A 292 4.60 -3.28 -31.59
CA SER A 292 5.28 -2.86 -32.82
C SER A 292 6.63 -3.57 -33.04
N GLY A 293 7.14 -4.30 -32.05
CA GLY A 293 8.46 -4.93 -32.03
C GLY A 293 9.58 -4.02 -31.50
N GLN A 294 9.30 -2.72 -31.30
CA GLN A 294 10.25 -1.78 -30.71
C GLN A 294 10.43 -2.04 -29.21
N THR A 295 11.62 -1.75 -28.68
CA THR A 295 11.91 -1.81 -27.24
C THR A 295 12.21 -0.42 -26.70
N ALA A 296 11.79 -0.14 -25.48
CA ALA A 296 12.13 1.08 -24.76
C ALA A 296 12.44 0.77 -23.30
N THR A 297 13.38 1.54 -22.74
CA THR A 297 13.77 1.45 -21.34
C THR A 297 13.13 2.59 -20.57
N PHE A 298 12.51 2.27 -19.44
CA PHE A 298 11.90 3.23 -18.54
C PHE A 298 12.51 3.16 -17.14
N ARG A 299 12.64 4.31 -16.46
CA ARG A 299 12.98 4.42 -15.05
C ARG A 299 11.70 4.50 -14.22
N LEU A 300 11.66 3.74 -13.12
CA LEU A 300 10.62 3.83 -12.10
C LEU A 300 11.13 4.71 -10.96
N TYR A 301 10.28 5.62 -10.47
CA TYR A 301 10.59 6.51 -9.33
C TYR A 301 11.90 7.29 -9.52
N PRO A 302 11.99 8.17 -10.53
CA PRO A 302 13.19 8.97 -10.74
C PRO A 302 13.49 9.81 -9.49
N ASP A 303 14.75 9.79 -9.07
CA ASP A 303 15.24 10.62 -7.98
C ASP A 303 15.33 12.07 -8.47
N LEU A 304 14.58 12.97 -7.82
CA LEU A 304 14.44 14.37 -8.23
C LEU A 304 15.75 15.17 -8.07
N ASP A 305 16.72 14.66 -7.32
CA ASP A 305 17.98 15.36 -7.05
C ASP A 305 19.14 14.96 -7.98
N ALA A 306 18.88 14.18 -9.03
CA ALA A 306 19.92 13.80 -9.98
C ALA A 306 20.11 14.92 -11.02
N ASP A 307 21.07 15.81 -10.78
CA ASP A 307 21.63 16.78 -11.75
C ASP A 307 22.30 16.10 -12.98
N GLU A 308 21.92 14.87 -13.33
CA GLU A 308 22.40 14.19 -14.53
C GLU A 308 21.81 14.89 -15.77
N GLU A 309 22.66 15.53 -16.58
CA GLU A 309 22.26 16.12 -17.84
C GLU A 309 21.47 15.12 -18.72
N PRO A 310 20.44 15.60 -19.45
CA PRO A 310 19.67 14.77 -20.36
C PRO A 310 20.52 14.32 -21.55
N ASN A 311 21.08 13.10 -21.47
CA ASN A 311 21.76 12.47 -22.60
C ASN A 311 20.73 11.81 -23.55
N ALA A 312 20.97 11.79 -24.86
CA ALA A 312 19.99 11.35 -25.87
C ALA A 312 19.58 9.86 -25.81
N ASN A 313 20.30 9.04 -25.03
CA ASN A 313 19.98 7.62 -24.77
C ASN A 313 19.32 7.39 -23.40
N LYS A 314 18.82 8.45 -22.73
CA LYS A 314 18.29 8.38 -21.36
C LYS A 314 16.94 7.64 -21.37
N ALA A 315 16.82 6.64 -20.51
CA ALA A 315 15.57 5.96 -20.25
C ALA A 315 14.48 6.97 -19.90
N GLN A 316 13.28 6.79 -20.46
CA GLN A 316 12.14 7.65 -20.18
C GLN A 316 11.65 7.43 -18.73
N GLU A 317 11.07 8.44 -18.11
CA GLU A 317 10.65 8.36 -16.71
C GLU A 317 9.17 8.04 -16.59
N ILE A 318 8.82 7.01 -15.83
CA ILE A 318 7.43 6.73 -15.46
C ILE A 318 7.08 7.61 -14.27
N ASN A 319 6.17 8.56 -14.48
CA ASN A 319 5.67 9.43 -13.42
C ASN A 319 4.63 8.70 -12.55
N GLN A 320 3.83 7.82 -13.17
CA GLN A 320 2.74 7.13 -12.48
C GLN A 320 2.58 5.69 -12.93
N ILE A 321 2.17 4.83 -12.01
CA ILE A 321 1.82 3.44 -12.29
C ILE A 321 0.35 3.24 -11.95
N GLY A 322 -0.40 2.59 -12.83
CA GLY A 322 -1.80 2.29 -12.61
C GLY A 322 -2.21 0.92 -13.12
N PHE A 323 -3.49 0.60 -12.95
CA PHE A 323 -4.08 -0.68 -13.32
C PHE A 323 -5.29 -0.47 -14.23
N LEU A 324 -5.34 -1.23 -15.31
CA LEU A 324 -6.47 -1.33 -16.24
C LEU A 324 -7.20 -2.67 -16.04
N PRO A 325 -8.52 -2.73 -16.29
CA PRO A 325 -9.38 -1.65 -16.83
C PRO A 325 -9.91 -0.67 -15.77
N ALA A 326 -9.58 -0.88 -14.49
CA ALA A 326 -10.14 -0.09 -13.39
C ALA A 326 -9.75 1.40 -13.39
N GLN A 327 -8.73 1.80 -14.16
CA GLN A 327 -8.17 3.15 -14.16
C GLN A 327 -7.81 3.62 -12.74
N PHE A 328 -7.20 2.71 -11.98
CA PHE A 328 -6.73 2.96 -10.62
C PHE A 328 -5.25 3.30 -10.67
N LEU A 329 -4.86 4.46 -10.15
CA LEU A 329 -3.44 4.78 -9.97
C LEU A 329 -2.94 4.30 -8.62
N LEU A 330 -1.77 3.68 -8.62
CA LEU A 330 -1.06 3.32 -7.41
C LEU A 330 -0.63 4.62 -6.69
N PRO A 331 -0.91 4.79 -5.39
CA PRO A 331 -0.37 5.91 -4.63
C PRO A 331 1.16 5.94 -4.75
N GLU A 332 1.76 7.13 -4.88
CA GLU A 332 3.23 7.30 -4.95
C GLU A 332 3.96 6.68 -3.74
N SER A 333 3.24 6.60 -2.61
CA SER A 333 3.70 6.00 -1.36
C SER A 333 3.70 4.47 -1.35
N VAL A 334 3.13 3.82 -2.36
CA VAL A 334 3.07 2.36 -2.50
C VAL A 334 3.93 1.95 -3.69
N THR A 335 4.97 1.16 -3.44
CA THR A 335 5.81 0.65 -4.53
C THR A 335 5.08 -0.45 -5.28
N ILE A 336 5.36 -0.59 -6.57
CA ILE A 336 4.78 -1.68 -7.36
C ILE A 336 5.18 -3.08 -6.83
N PHE A 337 6.29 -3.19 -6.11
CA PHE A 337 6.76 -4.43 -5.49
C PHE A 337 6.00 -4.81 -4.21
N ALA A 338 5.26 -3.86 -3.63
CA ALA A 338 4.26 -4.17 -2.61
C ALA A 338 3.07 -4.96 -3.20
N VAL A 339 2.85 -4.84 -4.52
CA VAL A 339 1.75 -5.50 -5.24
C VAL A 339 2.22 -6.77 -5.96
N TYR A 340 3.42 -6.75 -6.55
CA TYR A 340 3.95 -7.89 -7.32
C TYR A 340 5.34 -8.32 -6.89
N ASP A 341 5.60 -9.63 -6.95
CA ASP A 341 6.95 -10.18 -6.84
C ASP A 341 7.79 -9.99 -8.10
N LYS A 342 7.11 -10.01 -9.26
CA LYS A 342 7.74 -10.03 -10.57
C LYS A 342 6.95 -9.18 -11.56
N LEU A 343 7.69 -8.39 -12.34
CA LEU A 343 7.14 -7.53 -13.38
C LEU A 343 7.28 -8.14 -14.77
N GLU A 344 8.30 -8.94 -15.03
CA GLU A 344 8.53 -9.50 -16.37
C GLU A 344 7.39 -10.44 -16.79
N GLY A 345 6.99 -10.29 -18.05
CA GLY A 345 5.85 -10.98 -18.65
C GLY A 345 4.51 -10.27 -18.45
N ARG A 346 4.44 -9.19 -17.66
CA ARG A 346 3.22 -8.42 -17.50
C ARG A 346 2.93 -7.56 -18.72
N GLN A 347 1.65 -7.55 -19.10
CA GLN A 347 1.12 -6.69 -20.15
C GLN A 347 1.01 -5.27 -19.62
N VAL A 348 1.47 -4.31 -20.41
CA VAL A 348 1.44 -2.90 -20.07
C VAL A 348 0.92 -2.06 -21.23
N ARG A 349 0.31 -0.93 -20.88
CA ARG A 349 0.00 0.17 -21.79
C ARG A 349 0.72 1.41 -21.30
N ILE A 350 1.72 1.86 -22.04
CA ILE A 350 2.46 3.09 -21.77
C ILE A 350 1.70 4.24 -22.43
N VAL A 351 1.29 5.22 -21.63
CA VAL A 351 0.51 6.37 -22.09
C VAL A 351 1.24 7.65 -21.72
N THR A 352 1.41 8.52 -22.71
CA THR A 352 1.90 9.88 -22.50
C THR A 352 0.71 10.82 -22.51
N TYR A 353 0.54 11.60 -21.44
CA TYR A 353 -0.52 12.61 -21.37
C TYR A 353 0.01 14.00 -21.66
N LYS A 354 -0.88 14.90 -22.09
CA LYS A 354 -0.60 16.32 -22.18
C LYS A 354 -0.43 16.88 -20.76
N GLY A 355 0.74 17.43 -20.42
CA GLY A 355 0.93 18.09 -19.13
C GLY A 355 0.50 19.55 -19.12
N ALA A 356 0.78 20.21 -18.00
CA ALA A 356 0.42 21.62 -17.77
C ALA A 356 1.20 22.60 -18.65
N SER A 357 2.39 22.21 -19.14
CA SER A 357 3.17 22.92 -20.15
C SER A 357 3.54 21.97 -21.29
N GLU A 358 3.88 22.51 -22.46
CA GLU A 358 4.28 21.70 -23.63
C GLU A 358 5.53 20.86 -23.36
N ASP A 359 6.39 21.33 -22.44
CA ASP A 359 7.66 20.70 -22.08
C ASP A 359 7.52 19.55 -21.06
N VAL A 360 6.36 19.40 -20.42
CA VAL A 360 6.12 18.35 -19.42
C VAL A 360 5.07 17.39 -19.95
N GLN A 361 5.49 16.20 -20.33
CA GLN A 361 4.58 15.14 -20.79
C GLN A 361 4.64 13.96 -19.84
N PRO A 362 3.76 13.88 -18.83
CA PRO A 362 3.80 12.80 -17.86
C PRO A 362 3.51 11.46 -18.53
N ILE A 363 4.35 10.47 -18.22
CA ILE A 363 4.20 9.10 -18.70
C ILE A 363 3.60 8.25 -17.59
N THR A 364 2.51 7.57 -17.90
CA THR A 364 1.89 6.58 -17.03
C THR A 364 2.07 5.19 -17.62
N MET A 365 2.54 4.27 -16.78
CA MET A 365 2.52 2.85 -17.08
C MET A 365 1.26 2.22 -16.50
N TRP A 366 0.36 1.77 -17.36
CA TRP A 366 -0.79 0.98 -16.97
C TRP A 366 -0.48 -0.50 -17.05
N LEU A 367 -0.61 -1.22 -15.94
CA LEU A 367 -0.59 -2.68 -15.90
C LEU A 367 -1.96 -3.20 -16.30
N VAL A 368 -2.00 -4.10 -17.28
CA VAL A 368 -3.24 -4.68 -17.79
C VAL A 368 -3.54 -5.95 -17.01
N GLU A 369 -4.47 -5.86 -16.06
CA GLU A 369 -4.94 -7.02 -15.31
C GLU A 369 -5.82 -7.91 -16.19
N LYS A 370 -5.67 -9.23 -16.02
CA LYS A 370 -6.37 -10.24 -16.81
C LYS A 370 -7.73 -10.59 -16.24
#